data_AF-A0AAD6NN53-F1
#
_entry.id   AF-A0AAD6NN53-F1
#
_cell.length_a   1.000
_cell.length_b   1.000
_cell.length_c   1.000
_cell.angle_alpha   90.00
_cell.angle_beta   90.00
_cell.angle_gamma   90.00
#
_symmetry.space_group_name_H-M   'P 1'
#
loop_
_entity.id
_entity.type
_entity.pdbx_description
1 polymer ?
#
loop_
_entity_poly.entity_id
_entity_poly.type
_entity_poly.pdbx_seq_one_letter_code
_entity_poly.pdbx_strand_id
1 'polypeptide(L)'
;MPVFDPAKEQRILEAIRAYKNGSAPSLNEAARRHDVAPSTVKHRYNGRNTCGARQKQPTNQALTNGEEEVLVKWITQLWSQNFPARLDLVRHMAGKIAGREMGENWVTRFLQRHTELTTVRTRLLDDKRGKANDIEAVIGWFTIFYQMIKKHKILPENVWNMDEKGFLIGYGRTATVIVPTDNKHERFCLHDGNRDSVTMVECVSSVRKYCPPMVIFSGHVHLLEWHRDHVEREGWHWAISNKGFTNEHLAMEWLKHCFDPYTATIAGPKLSRSTRLLILDGHGSHITTDFIDYCREARIVLLCLPPHSTHFLQPLDVGLFSHYSRAYGDTVNSFCERGGTGIGKRDFIDLISNARQKAFTDKTIIGGWKGSGLFPFDPLKVLESLPNFTKANHIQSLKVIIDNVEDNVPDAPTAQTPANPAALRQFVDAICPHLDSPLKRKLDKVTKAASNLFTQITILEATNNSLLQDMKRSVVYASPAAKANCRKRACWPTLSCKRLSMLLNSVLCNV
;
A
#
# COMPACT_ATOMS: atom_id res chain seq x y z
N MET A 1 -8.54 45.10 -26.30
CA MET A 1 -7.09 45.43 -26.26
C MET A 1 -6.56 45.41 -27.69
N PRO A 2 -5.63 46.29 -28.08
CA PRO A 2 -5.06 46.22 -29.42
C PRO A 2 -4.31 44.88 -29.57
N VAL A 3 -4.78 44.08 -30.52
CA VAL A 3 -4.23 42.76 -30.85
C VAL A 3 -2.84 42.94 -31.45
N PHE A 4 -1.88 42.12 -31.03
CA PHE A 4 -0.55 42.09 -31.64
C PHE A 4 -0.69 41.60 -33.08
N ASP A 5 -0.35 42.46 -34.05
CA ASP A 5 -0.36 42.14 -35.49
C ASP A 5 1.09 41.85 -35.95
N PRO A 6 1.44 40.58 -36.20
CA PRO A 6 2.78 40.18 -36.62
C PRO A 6 3.20 40.82 -37.96
N ALA A 7 2.25 41.04 -38.87
CA ALA A 7 2.53 41.63 -40.17
C ALA A 7 2.90 43.11 -40.03
N LYS A 8 2.25 43.83 -39.11
CA LYS A 8 2.60 45.22 -38.78
C LYS A 8 3.97 45.32 -38.11
N GLU A 9 4.31 44.39 -37.22
CA GLU A 9 5.62 44.34 -36.56
C GLU A 9 6.75 44.08 -37.57
N GLN A 10 6.52 43.19 -38.53
CA GLN A 10 7.44 42.92 -39.64
C GLN A 10 7.72 44.19 -40.46
N ARG A 11 6.67 44.93 -40.85
CA ARG A 11 6.81 46.20 -41.60
C ARG A 11 7.58 47.27 -40.82
N ILE A 12 7.41 47.34 -39.49
CA ILE A 12 8.19 48.23 -38.63
C ILE A 12 9.69 47.88 -38.66
N LEU A 13 10.03 46.59 -38.57
CA LEU A 13 11.42 46.13 -38.59
C LEU A 13 12.08 46.36 -39.96
N GLU A 14 11.35 46.14 -41.04
CA GLU A 14 11.81 46.41 -42.41
C GLU A 14 12.06 47.91 -42.63
N ALA A 15 11.18 48.78 -42.14
CA ALA A 15 11.39 50.23 -42.17
C ALA A 15 12.66 50.66 -41.41
N ILE A 16 12.93 50.06 -40.25
CA ILE A 16 14.15 50.34 -39.48
C ILE A 16 15.39 49.85 -40.23
N ARG A 17 15.33 48.67 -40.86
CA ARG A 17 16.43 48.15 -41.70
C ARG A 17 16.69 49.05 -42.90
N ALA A 18 15.64 49.52 -43.58
CA ALA A 18 15.74 50.44 -44.72
C ALA A 18 16.33 51.81 -44.36
N TYR A 19 16.14 52.27 -43.13
CA TYR A 19 16.84 53.45 -42.62
C TYR A 19 18.31 53.15 -42.28
N LYS A 20 18.58 52.04 -41.59
CA LYS A 20 19.95 51.66 -41.17
C LYS A 20 20.88 51.33 -42.34
N ASN A 21 20.36 50.78 -43.44
CA ASN A 21 21.14 50.45 -44.63
C ASN A 21 21.24 51.61 -45.64
N GLY A 22 20.77 52.81 -45.29
CA GLY A 22 20.82 54.00 -46.14
C GLY A 22 19.85 54.00 -47.33
N SER A 23 19.00 52.98 -47.48
CA SER A 23 18.03 52.90 -48.58
C SER A 23 16.92 53.96 -48.44
N ALA A 24 16.62 54.40 -47.21
CA ALA A 24 15.70 55.50 -46.91
C ALA A 24 16.43 56.66 -46.21
N PRO A 25 16.30 57.91 -46.70
CA PRO A 25 17.06 59.06 -46.19
C PRO A 25 16.61 59.55 -44.80
N SER A 26 15.44 59.12 -44.31
CA SER A 26 14.98 59.42 -42.95
C SER A 26 14.05 58.33 -42.41
N LEU A 27 13.93 58.24 -41.08
CA LEU A 27 12.97 57.35 -40.42
C LEU A 27 11.51 57.61 -40.84
N ASN A 28 11.15 58.86 -41.13
CA ASN A 28 9.81 59.21 -41.61
C ASN A 28 9.55 58.70 -43.02
N GLU A 29 10.55 58.80 -43.89
CA GLU A 29 10.48 58.32 -45.27
C GLU A 29 10.45 56.78 -45.32
N ALA A 30 11.26 56.12 -44.48
CA ALA A 30 11.18 54.67 -44.30
C ALA A 30 9.79 54.23 -43.80
N ALA A 31 9.20 54.96 -42.85
CA ALA A 31 7.88 54.65 -42.33
C ALA A 31 6.79 54.73 -43.40
N ARG A 32 6.83 55.75 -44.28
CA ARG A 32 5.89 55.87 -45.41
C ARG A 32 6.02 54.73 -46.41
N ARG A 33 7.25 54.36 -46.80
CA ARG A 33 7.50 53.29 -47.80
C ARG A 33 7.00 51.93 -47.35
N HIS A 34 6.97 51.68 -46.05
CA HIS A 34 6.54 50.42 -45.47
C HIS A 34 5.12 50.48 -44.86
N ASP A 35 4.35 51.54 -45.15
CA ASP A 35 2.97 51.74 -44.66
C ASP A 35 2.84 51.60 -43.13
N VAL A 36 3.67 52.36 -42.41
CA VAL A 36 3.69 52.42 -40.94
C VAL A 36 3.69 53.88 -40.47
N ALA A 37 2.99 54.18 -39.39
CA ALA A 37 3.01 55.50 -38.78
C ALA A 37 4.45 55.90 -38.35
N PRO A 38 4.98 57.09 -38.74
CA PRO A 38 6.34 57.51 -38.43
C PRO A 38 6.70 57.52 -36.93
N SER A 39 5.73 57.88 -36.08
CA SER A 39 5.88 57.82 -34.63
C SER A 39 6.18 56.40 -34.13
N THR A 40 5.58 55.37 -34.75
CA THR A 40 5.76 53.96 -34.36
C THR A 40 7.16 53.47 -34.69
N VAL A 41 7.66 53.80 -35.89
CA VAL A 41 9.03 53.46 -36.32
C VAL A 41 10.07 54.19 -35.47
N LYS A 42 9.86 55.48 -35.18
CA LYS A 42 10.73 56.28 -34.30
C LYS A 42 10.76 55.73 -32.86
N HIS A 43 9.61 55.37 -32.30
CA HIS A 43 9.53 54.73 -30.99
C HIS A 43 10.28 53.40 -30.96
N ARG A 44 10.14 52.58 -32.00
CA ARG A 44 10.81 51.28 -32.07
C ARG A 44 12.32 51.41 -32.30
N TYR A 45 12.76 52.37 -33.10
CA TYR A 45 14.18 52.72 -33.28
C TYR A 45 14.82 53.18 -31.96
N ASN A 46 14.08 53.96 -31.16
CA ASN A 46 14.50 54.41 -29.82
C ASN A 46 14.31 53.36 -28.71
N GLY A 47 14.11 52.08 -29.05
CA GLY A 47 14.04 50.97 -28.10
C GLY A 47 12.71 50.82 -27.33
N ARG A 48 11.65 51.54 -27.70
CA ARG A 48 10.30 51.28 -27.12
C ARG A 48 9.65 50.11 -27.85
N ASN A 49 9.45 49.01 -27.13
CA ASN A 49 8.70 47.86 -27.62
C ASN A 49 7.19 48.15 -27.69
N THR A 50 6.47 47.47 -28.58
CA THR A 50 5.00 47.46 -28.55
C THR A 50 4.53 46.95 -27.19
N CYS A 51 3.50 47.60 -26.64
CA CYS A 51 2.86 47.18 -25.39
C CYS A 51 2.35 45.73 -25.40
N GLY A 52 2.31 45.06 -26.56
CA GLY A 52 1.96 43.65 -26.74
C GLY A 52 3.15 42.67 -26.91
N ALA A 53 4.39 43.13 -27.09
CA ALA A 53 5.56 42.25 -27.23
C ALA A 53 6.11 41.79 -25.87
N ARG A 54 5.84 42.54 -24.79
CA ARG A 54 5.70 41.90 -23.48
C ARG A 54 4.33 41.24 -23.52
N GLN A 55 4.26 39.92 -23.43
CA GLN A 55 3.10 39.31 -22.78
C GLN A 55 2.98 40.01 -21.42
N LYS A 56 2.20 41.09 -21.35
CA LYS A 56 1.89 41.72 -20.08
C LYS A 56 1.20 40.60 -19.32
N GLN A 57 1.83 40.12 -18.25
CA GLN A 57 1.11 39.38 -17.24
C GLN A 57 -0.19 40.16 -17.00
N PRO A 58 -1.36 39.53 -17.13
CA PRO A 58 -2.59 40.20 -16.77
C PRO A 58 -2.41 40.69 -15.33
N THR A 59 -2.43 42.00 -15.15
CA THR A 59 -2.06 42.70 -13.89
C THR A 59 -2.92 42.28 -12.69
N ASN A 60 -3.96 41.48 -12.92
CA ASN A 60 -4.93 41.03 -11.93
C ASN A 60 -4.91 39.50 -11.71
N GLN A 61 -3.96 38.75 -12.29
CA GLN A 61 -3.79 37.33 -11.95
C GLN A 61 -2.79 37.19 -10.81
N ALA A 62 -3.07 36.25 -9.92
CA ALA A 62 -2.22 35.98 -8.78
C ALA A 62 -1.03 35.06 -9.10
N LEU A 63 -1.17 34.26 -10.15
CA LEU A 63 -0.14 33.40 -10.71
C LEU A 63 0.10 33.77 -12.17
N THR A 64 1.30 33.52 -12.65
CA THR A 64 1.65 33.61 -14.08
C THR A 64 1.06 32.43 -14.84
N ASN A 65 0.89 32.54 -16.16
CA ASN A 65 0.44 31.40 -16.98
C ASN A 65 1.33 30.16 -16.80
N GLY A 66 2.65 30.33 -16.67
CA GLY A 66 3.57 29.21 -16.42
C GLY A 66 3.39 28.57 -15.04
N GLU A 67 3.09 29.37 -14.01
CA GLU A 67 2.77 28.87 -12.67
C GLU A 67 1.42 28.15 -12.64
N GLU A 68 0.42 28.66 -13.35
CA GLU A 68 -0.87 27.98 -13.51
C GLU A 68 -0.70 26.64 -14.26
N GLU A 69 0.13 26.57 -15.30
CA GLU A 69 0.47 25.30 -15.97
C GLU A 69 1.14 24.28 -15.04
N VAL A 70 2.02 24.73 -14.14
CA VAL A 70 2.62 23.86 -13.12
C VAL A 70 1.55 23.33 -12.17
N LEU A 71 0.59 24.17 -11.77
CA LEU A 71 -0.51 23.77 -10.92
C LEU A 71 -1.44 22.75 -11.62
N VAL A 72 -1.72 22.93 -12.92
CA VAL A 72 -2.47 21.94 -13.72
C VAL A 72 -1.74 20.61 -13.75
N LYS A 73 -0.44 20.59 -14.02
CA LYS A 73 0.37 19.35 -14.00
C LYS A 73 0.34 18.67 -12.64
N TRP A 74 0.40 19.45 -11.57
CA TRP A 74 0.32 18.95 -10.20
C TRP A 74 -1.05 18.32 -9.90
N ILE A 75 -2.17 18.96 -10.29
CA ILE A 75 -3.53 18.41 -10.15
C ILE A 75 -3.66 17.10 -10.94
N THR A 76 -3.18 17.06 -12.18
CA THR A 76 -3.22 15.86 -13.02
C THR A 76 -2.36 14.74 -12.45
N GLN A 77 -1.21 15.06 -11.85
CA GLN A 77 -0.38 14.08 -11.16
C GLN A 77 -1.11 13.50 -9.94
N LEU A 78 -1.75 14.32 -9.12
CA LEU A 78 -2.55 13.84 -7.99
C LEU A 78 -3.69 12.94 -8.47
N TRP A 79 -4.41 13.34 -9.51
CA TRP A 79 -5.44 12.51 -10.12
C TRP A 79 -4.90 11.15 -10.57
N SER A 80 -3.72 11.11 -11.19
CA SER A 80 -3.07 9.86 -11.60
C SER A 80 -2.69 8.93 -10.43
N GLN A 81 -2.59 9.47 -9.21
CA GLN A 81 -2.34 8.73 -7.97
C GLN A 81 -3.64 8.35 -7.25
N ASN A 82 -4.77 8.43 -7.96
CA ASN A 82 -6.12 8.29 -7.41
C ASN A 82 -6.38 9.28 -6.26
N PHE A 83 -5.75 10.45 -6.32
CA PHE A 83 -5.84 11.50 -5.31
C PHE A 83 -6.63 12.70 -5.84
N PRO A 84 -7.94 12.79 -5.55
CA PRO A 84 -8.75 13.92 -5.99
C PRO A 84 -8.35 15.19 -5.23
N ALA A 85 -7.75 16.15 -5.94
CA ALA A 85 -7.35 17.43 -5.36
C ALA A 85 -8.59 18.26 -4.96
N ARG A 86 -8.80 18.44 -3.64
CA ARG A 86 -9.87 19.27 -3.11
C ARG A 86 -9.63 20.74 -3.44
N LEU A 87 -10.71 21.53 -3.56
CA LEU A 87 -10.63 22.95 -3.88
C LEU A 87 -9.74 23.72 -2.89
N ASP A 88 -9.85 23.42 -1.59
CA ASP A 88 -9.01 24.05 -0.56
C ASP A 88 -7.53 23.69 -0.71
N LEU A 89 -7.24 22.44 -1.08
CA LEU A 89 -5.88 21.98 -1.31
C LEU A 89 -5.25 22.69 -2.53
N VAL A 90 -6.01 22.84 -3.62
CA VAL A 90 -5.58 23.59 -4.81
C VAL A 90 -5.38 25.07 -4.47
N ARG A 91 -6.29 25.66 -3.68
CA ARG A 91 -6.18 27.05 -3.21
C ARG A 91 -4.93 27.26 -2.37
N HIS A 92 -4.63 26.33 -1.47
CA HIS A 92 -3.45 26.37 -0.61
C HIS A 92 -2.17 26.25 -1.43
N MET A 93 -2.10 25.29 -2.37
CA MET A 93 -0.96 25.12 -3.27
C MET A 93 -0.72 26.37 -4.12
N ALA A 94 -1.78 26.96 -4.66
CA ALA A 94 -1.68 28.21 -5.42
C ALA A 94 -1.17 29.37 -4.56
N GLY A 95 -1.57 29.42 -3.28
CA GLY A 95 -1.06 30.42 -2.34
C GLY A 95 0.42 30.23 -2.01
N LYS A 96 0.86 28.97 -1.90
CA LYS A 96 2.27 28.62 -1.72
C LYS A 96 3.13 29.06 -2.90
N ILE A 97 2.66 28.88 -4.14
CA ILE A 97 3.35 29.36 -5.36
C ILE A 97 3.37 30.89 -5.39
N ALA A 98 2.25 31.53 -5.08
CA ALA A 98 2.11 32.99 -5.12
C ALA A 98 2.80 33.72 -3.95
N GLY A 99 3.23 33.01 -2.91
CA GLY A 99 3.76 33.59 -1.67
C GLY A 99 2.72 34.39 -0.86
N ARG A 100 1.42 34.12 -1.05
CA ARG A 100 0.32 34.83 -0.38
C ARG A 100 -0.95 33.99 -0.34
N GLU A 101 -1.88 34.33 0.56
CA GLU A 101 -3.18 33.67 0.57
C GLU A 101 -4.03 34.00 -0.65
N MET A 102 -4.74 33.00 -1.16
CA MET A 102 -5.60 33.12 -2.32
C MET A 102 -7.04 33.35 -1.88
N GLY A 103 -7.71 34.33 -2.52
CA GLY A 103 -9.12 34.61 -2.27
C GLY A 103 -10.02 33.41 -2.57
N GLU A 104 -11.15 33.31 -1.88
CA GLU A 104 -12.07 32.15 -1.94
C GLU A 104 -12.51 31.80 -3.37
N ASN A 105 -12.80 32.82 -4.19
CA ASN A 105 -13.25 32.66 -5.57
C ASN A 105 -12.11 32.44 -6.59
N TRP A 106 -10.86 32.33 -6.13
CA TRP A 106 -9.72 32.21 -7.04
C TRP A 106 -9.76 30.90 -7.83
N VAL A 107 -10.04 29.77 -7.16
CA VAL A 107 -10.09 28.44 -7.80
C VAL A 107 -11.17 28.39 -8.87
N THR A 108 -12.34 28.97 -8.61
CA THR A 108 -13.43 29.07 -9.61
C THR A 108 -12.97 29.82 -10.86
N ARG A 109 -12.25 30.94 -10.71
CA ARG A 109 -11.72 31.69 -11.85
C ARG A 109 -10.59 30.93 -12.56
N PHE A 110 -9.75 30.21 -11.82
CA PHE A 110 -8.70 29.34 -12.38
C PHE A 110 -9.30 28.26 -13.28
N LEU A 111 -10.36 27.59 -12.85
CA LEU A 111 -11.05 26.57 -13.66
C LEU A 111 -11.75 27.15 -14.90
N GLN A 112 -12.17 28.42 -14.88
CA GLN A 112 -12.66 29.10 -16.07
C GLN A 112 -11.57 29.35 -17.13
N ARG A 113 -10.30 29.45 -16.72
CA ARG A 113 -9.15 29.60 -17.62
C ARG A 113 -8.62 28.27 -18.12
N HIS A 114 -8.73 27.22 -17.30
CA HIS A 114 -8.25 25.88 -17.57
C HIS A 114 -9.41 24.93 -17.80
N THR A 115 -10.00 24.98 -18.99
CA THR A 115 -11.17 24.17 -19.38
C THR A 115 -10.87 22.67 -19.44
N GLU A 116 -9.59 22.28 -19.42
CA GLU A 116 -9.14 20.89 -19.25
C GLU A 116 -9.40 20.33 -17.84
N LEU A 117 -9.68 21.18 -16.85
CA LEU A 117 -10.04 20.79 -15.48
C LEU A 117 -11.52 21.12 -15.21
N THR A 118 -12.18 20.24 -14.46
CA THR A 118 -13.59 20.43 -14.06
C THR A 118 -13.81 20.03 -12.61
N THR A 119 -14.80 20.65 -11.96
CA THR A 119 -15.23 20.22 -10.62
C THR A 119 -16.29 19.13 -10.72
N VAL A 120 -16.09 18.02 -10.03
CA VAL A 120 -17.12 17.01 -9.80
C VAL A 120 -17.47 17.01 -8.32
N ARG A 121 -18.76 17.15 -7.99
CA ARG A 121 -19.22 16.98 -6.60
C ARG A 121 -19.20 15.50 -6.25
N THR A 122 -18.37 15.12 -5.26
CA THR A 122 -18.42 13.80 -4.64
C THR A 122 -19.81 13.60 -4.03
N ARG A 123 -20.52 12.56 -4.44
CA ARG A 123 -21.79 12.17 -3.81
C ARG A 123 -21.46 11.22 -2.67
N LEU A 124 -21.98 11.47 -1.48
CA LEU A 124 -21.98 10.48 -0.39
C LEU A 124 -22.89 9.33 -0.86
N LEU A 125 -22.29 8.18 -1.19
CA LEU A 125 -23.04 6.98 -1.56
C LEU A 125 -23.36 6.18 -0.30
N ASP A 126 -24.60 5.73 -0.22
CA ASP A 126 -25.08 4.81 0.80
C ASP A 126 -24.34 3.46 0.70
N ASP A 127 -24.00 2.83 1.82
CA ASP A 127 -23.07 1.68 1.92
C ASP A 127 -23.52 0.46 1.08
N LYS A 128 -24.84 0.30 0.89
CA LYS A 128 -25.41 -0.76 0.02
C LYS A 128 -25.33 -0.44 -1.48
N ARG A 129 -25.24 0.85 -1.85
CA ARG A 129 -25.14 1.32 -3.24
C ARG A 129 -23.70 1.54 -3.71
N GLY A 130 -22.76 1.83 -2.80
CA GLY A 130 -21.33 1.88 -3.12
C GLY A 130 -20.76 0.53 -3.59
N LYS A 131 -21.29 -0.57 -3.06
CA LYS A 131 -20.83 -1.95 -3.36
C LYS A 131 -21.09 -2.42 -4.79
N ALA A 132 -22.10 -1.87 -5.47
CA ALA A 132 -22.51 -2.30 -6.81
C ALA A 132 -21.96 -1.44 -7.95
N ASN A 133 -21.34 -0.29 -7.64
CA ASN A 133 -21.23 0.81 -8.60
C ASN A 133 -19.81 1.27 -8.95
N ASP A 134 -18.77 0.47 -8.70
CA ASP A 134 -17.49 0.83 -9.31
C ASP A 134 -16.51 -0.32 -9.55
N ILE A 135 -17.00 -1.41 -10.16
CA ILE A 135 -16.12 -2.45 -10.72
C ILE A 135 -15.06 -1.80 -11.62
N GLU A 136 -15.45 -0.82 -12.45
CA GLU A 136 -14.53 -0.10 -13.32
C GLU A 136 -13.53 0.76 -12.55
N ALA A 137 -13.89 1.49 -11.49
CA ALA A 137 -12.86 2.19 -10.69
C ALA A 137 -11.97 1.22 -9.91
N VAL A 138 -12.47 0.07 -9.47
CA VAL A 138 -11.61 -0.96 -8.84
C VAL A 138 -10.62 -1.51 -9.88
N ILE A 139 -11.07 -1.85 -11.09
CA ILE A 139 -10.21 -2.28 -12.20
C ILE A 139 -9.20 -1.17 -12.57
N GLY A 140 -9.67 0.07 -12.70
CA GLY A 140 -8.85 1.25 -12.99
C GLY A 140 -7.81 1.49 -11.91
N TRP A 141 -8.18 1.30 -10.64
CA TRP A 141 -7.26 1.43 -9.52
C TRP A 141 -6.19 0.34 -9.51
N PHE A 142 -6.55 -0.92 -9.75
CA PHE A 142 -5.55 -1.99 -9.92
C PHE A 142 -4.61 -1.71 -11.09
N THR A 143 -5.14 -1.14 -12.18
CA THR A 143 -4.34 -0.71 -13.33
C THR A 143 -3.35 0.38 -12.93
N ILE A 144 -3.81 1.43 -12.23
CA ILE A 144 -2.95 2.51 -11.72
C ILE A 144 -1.88 1.97 -10.76
N PHE A 145 -2.27 1.11 -9.82
CA PHE A 145 -1.36 0.48 -8.87
C PHE A 145 -0.21 -0.24 -9.60
N TYR A 146 -0.55 -1.09 -10.56
CA TYR A 146 0.44 -1.84 -11.33
C TYR A 146 1.33 -0.91 -12.18
N GLN A 147 0.72 0.09 -12.85
CA GLN A 147 1.46 1.09 -13.62
C GLN A 147 2.43 1.89 -12.76
N MET A 148 2.05 2.26 -11.53
CA MET A 148 2.92 2.97 -10.60
C MET A 148 4.13 2.12 -10.21
N ILE A 149 3.91 0.84 -9.88
CA ILE A 149 4.99 -0.11 -9.59
C ILE A 149 5.98 -0.19 -10.77
N LYS A 150 5.47 -0.38 -12.00
CA LYS A 150 6.30 -0.50 -13.21
C LYS A 150 7.04 0.81 -13.52
N LYS A 151 6.34 1.94 -13.52
CA LYS A 151 6.88 3.28 -13.83
C LYS A 151 7.99 3.68 -12.88
N HIS A 152 7.81 3.45 -11.59
CA HIS A 152 8.76 3.86 -10.56
C HIS A 152 9.75 2.76 -10.17
N LYS A 153 9.66 1.58 -10.80
CA LYS A 153 10.48 0.38 -10.52
C LYS A 153 10.49 0.03 -9.03
N ILE A 154 9.30 0.08 -8.43
CA ILE A 154 9.14 -0.15 -6.99
C ILE A 154 9.24 -1.65 -6.74
N LEU A 155 10.17 -2.05 -5.87
CA LEU A 155 10.28 -3.43 -5.42
C LEU A 155 9.13 -3.77 -4.46
N PRO A 156 8.69 -5.05 -4.38
CA PRO A 156 7.63 -5.46 -3.45
C PRO A 156 7.93 -5.02 -2.01
N GLU A 157 9.17 -5.12 -1.57
CA GLU A 157 9.61 -4.71 -0.23
C GLU A 157 9.43 -3.21 0.09
N ASN A 158 9.23 -2.40 -0.94
CA ASN A 158 9.00 -0.96 -0.85
C ASN A 158 7.52 -0.57 -1.06
N VAL A 159 6.61 -1.54 -1.09
CA VAL A 159 5.17 -1.29 -1.10
C VAL A 159 4.60 -1.44 0.30
N TRP A 160 4.01 -0.37 0.79
CA TRP A 160 3.53 -0.21 2.15
C TRP A 160 2.05 0.16 2.15
N ASN A 161 1.36 -0.31 3.17
CA ASN A 161 -0.03 0.01 3.45
C ASN A 161 -0.15 0.58 4.86
N MET A 162 -0.79 1.74 5.00
CA MET A 162 -1.04 2.43 6.27
C MET A 162 -2.55 2.57 6.50
N ASP A 163 -2.95 2.42 7.76
CA ASP A 163 -4.32 2.68 8.19
C ASP A 163 -4.42 2.91 9.70
N GLU A 164 -5.55 3.45 10.15
CA GLU A 164 -5.87 3.69 11.54
C GLU A 164 -6.89 2.71 12.11
N LYS A 165 -6.72 2.37 13.39
CA LYS A 165 -7.66 1.55 14.14
C LYS A 165 -7.91 2.08 15.54
N GLY A 166 -9.18 2.34 15.85
CA GLY A 166 -9.62 2.68 17.21
C GLY A 166 -9.77 1.44 18.10
N PHE A 167 -9.33 1.57 19.35
CA PHE A 167 -9.53 0.61 20.43
C PHE A 167 -10.17 1.31 21.63
N LEU A 168 -11.13 0.64 22.27
CA LEU A 168 -11.67 1.08 23.56
C LEU A 168 -10.82 0.49 24.69
N ILE A 169 -10.46 1.34 25.65
CA ILE A 169 -9.69 0.91 26.82
C ILE A 169 -10.52 -0.08 27.64
N GLY A 170 -9.87 -1.18 28.02
CA GLY A 170 -10.48 -2.25 28.81
C GLY A 170 -11.54 -3.09 28.09
N TYR A 171 -11.86 -2.81 26.83
CA TYR A 171 -12.92 -3.52 26.12
C TYR A 171 -12.48 -4.94 25.69
N GLY A 172 -12.90 -5.92 26.49
CA GLY A 172 -12.61 -7.33 26.29
C GLY A 172 -13.46 -7.99 25.19
N ARG A 173 -13.21 -9.27 24.96
CA ARG A 173 -13.99 -10.07 24.01
C ARG A 173 -15.15 -10.76 24.72
N THR A 174 -16.32 -10.82 24.07
CA THR A 174 -17.43 -11.66 24.52
C THR A 174 -17.00 -13.14 24.54
N ALA A 175 -17.14 -13.79 25.69
CA ALA A 175 -16.85 -15.21 25.86
C ALA A 175 -18.14 -15.98 26.18
N THR A 176 -18.22 -17.22 25.70
CA THR A 176 -19.26 -18.16 26.14
C THR A 176 -18.83 -18.72 27.48
N VAL A 177 -19.60 -18.43 28.53
CA VAL A 177 -19.34 -18.92 29.90
C VAL A 177 -20.27 -20.07 30.24
N ILE A 178 -19.77 -21.02 31.03
CA ILE A 178 -20.59 -22.09 31.62
C ILE A 178 -21.08 -21.57 32.98
N VAL A 179 -22.40 -21.49 33.13
CA VAL A 179 -23.04 -21.08 34.39
C VAL A 179 -23.94 -22.21 34.91
N PRO A 180 -24.13 -22.34 36.23
CA PRO A 180 -25.16 -23.21 36.79
C PRO A 180 -26.52 -22.91 36.16
N THR A 181 -27.36 -23.94 35.97
CA THR A 181 -28.65 -23.83 35.27
C THR A 181 -29.57 -22.77 35.87
N ASP A 182 -29.46 -22.55 37.18
CA ASP A 182 -30.28 -21.60 37.95
C ASP A 182 -29.82 -20.15 37.76
N ASN A 183 -28.60 -19.93 37.24
CA ASN A 183 -27.99 -18.60 37.06
C ASN A 183 -27.96 -18.16 35.58
N LYS A 184 -28.81 -18.71 34.71
CA LYS A 184 -28.90 -18.36 33.27
C LYS A 184 -29.14 -16.86 32.98
N HIS A 185 -29.58 -16.10 33.98
CA HIS A 185 -29.87 -14.67 33.88
C HIS A 185 -28.65 -13.79 34.19
N GLU A 186 -27.61 -14.33 34.83
CA GLU A 186 -26.35 -13.62 35.10
C GLU A 186 -25.43 -13.71 33.88
N ARG A 187 -25.72 -12.89 32.87
CA ARG A 187 -25.02 -12.89 31.55
C ARG A 187 -23.95 -11.82 31.39
N PHE A 188 -23.61 -11.10 32.46
CA PHE A 188 -22.80 -9.90 32.37
C PHE A 188 -21.41 -10.14 32.93
N CYS A 189 -20.40 -10.02 32.08
CA CYS A 189 -19.04 -9.74 32.54
C CYS A 189 -18.99 -8.25 32.87
N LEU A 190 -18.67 -7.89 34.11
CA LEU A 190 -18.46 -6.51 34.51
C LEU A 190 -17.28 -5.96 33.70
N HIS A 191 -17.56 -4.97 32.86
CA HIS A 191 -16.56 -4.15 32.18
C HIS A 191 -16.48 -2.83 32.94
N ASP A 192 -15.27 -2.27 33.11
CA ASP A 192 -15.19 -0.91 33.61
C ASP A 192 -15.88 0.00 32.58
N GLY A 193 -16.77 0.89 32.99
CA GLY A 193 -17.54 1.71 32.05
C GLY A 193 -16.69 2.72 31.25
N ASN A 194 -15.37 2.53 31.17
CA ASN A 194 -14.44 3.42 30.50
C ASN A 194 -14.72 3.41 28.99
N ARG A 195 -15.04 4.59 28.46
CA ARG A 195 -15.30 4.81 27.02
C ARG A 195 -14.15 5.52 26.32
N ASP A 196 -13.01 5.66 27.00
CA ASP A 196 -11.83 6.25 26.40
C ASP A 196 -11.35 5.39 25.23
N SER A 197 -11.14 6.05 24.09
CA SER A 197 -10.61 5.42 22.90
C SER A 197 -9.15 5.84 22.67
N VAL A 198 -8.40 4.91 22.11
CA VAL A 198 -7.03 5.10 21.64
C VAL A 198 -6.98 4.68 20.19
N THR A 199 -6.40 5.52 19.34
CA THR A 199 -6.23 5.23 17.91
C THR A 199 -4.81 4.77 17.64
N MET A 200 -4.66 3.60 17.04
CA MET A 200 -3.40 3.02 16.58
C MET A 200 -3.25 3.30 15.09
N VAL A 201 -2.17 3.97 14.69
CA VAL A 201 -1.78 4.12 13.28
C VAL A 201 -0.74 3.07 12.98
N GLU A 202 -1.08 2.15 12.07
CA GLU A 202 -0.28 0.97 11.76
C GLU A 202 0.15 0.99 10.30
N CYS A 203 1.30 0.39 10.00
CA CYS A 203 1.78 0.30 8.63
C CYS A 203 2.54 -1.00 8.37
N VAL A 204 2.18 -1.70 7.30
CA VAL A 204 2.76 -2.99 6.91
C VAL A 204 3.28 -2.93 5.48
N SER A 205 4.35 -3.66 5.20
CA SER A 205 4.89 -3.88 3.86
C SER A 205 4.33 -5.16 3.25
N SER A 206 4.43 -5.29 1.93
CA SER A 206 4.05 -6.53 1.22
C SER A 206 4.93 -7.73 1.57
N VAL A 207 6.12 -7.50 2.16
CA VAL A 207 7.13 -8.52 2.50
C VAL A 207 7.22 -8.81 3.99
N ARG A 208 6.10 -8.67 4.73
CA ARG A 208 5.95 -9.03 6.16
C ARG A 208 6.64 -8.11 7.17
N LYS A 209 7.27 -7.02 6.74
CA LYS A 209 7.77 -5.99 7.66
C LYS A 209 6.65 -5.05 8.07
N TYR A 210 6.73 -4.45 9.24
CA TYR A 210 5.78 -3.45 9.73
C TYR A 210 6.49 -2.34 10.49
N CYS A 211 5.99 -1.11 10.39
CA CYS A 211 6.56 0.06 11.07
C CYS A 211 6.26 0.03 12.56
N PRO A 212 7.03 0.74 13.40
CA PRO A 212 6.55 1.15 14.70
C PRO A 212 5.22 1.93 14.57
N PRO A 213 4.25 1.72 15.49
CA PRO A 213 2.98 2.41 15.42
C PRO A 213 3.07 3.83 15.95
N MET A 214 2.14 4.69 15.52
CA MET A 214 1.77 5.88 16.29
C MET A 214 0.56 5.57 17.14
N VAL A 215 0.58 6.00 18.41
CA VAL A 215 -0.50 5.83 19.37
C VAL A 215 -1.08 7.20 19.70
N ILE A 216 -2.35 7.41 19.38
CA ILE A 216 -3.05 8.67 19.59
C ILE A 216 -4.03 8.50 20.75
N PHE A 217 -3.74 9.14 21.88
CA PHE A 217 -4.67 9.21 23.00
C PHE A 217 -5.68 10.34 22.81
N SER A 218 -6.93 10.07 23.19
CA SER A 218 -7.91 11.13 23.44
C SER A 218 -7.52 11.92 24.70
N GLY A 219 -7.45 13.24 24.59
CA GLY A 219 -7.15 14.13 25.72
C GLY A 219 -6.54 15.49 25.32
N HIS A 220 -6.23 16.31 26.33
CA HIS A 220 -5.62 17.64 26.16
C HIS A 220 -4.17 17.71 26.66
N VAL A 221 -3.73 16.78 27.52
CA VAL A 221 -2.41 16.78 28.16
C VAL A 221 -1.79 15.39 28.05
N HIS A 222 -0.51 15.37 27.66
CA HIS A 222 0.29 14.15 27.58
C HIS A 222 1.05 13.95 28.88
N LEU A 223 0.67 12.92 29.62
CA LEU A 223 1.39 12.51 30.82
C LEU A 223 2.44 11.48 30.41
N LEU A 224 3.71 11.89 30.48
CA LEU A 224 4.87 11.04 30.17
C LEU A 224 4.85 9.71 30.97
N GLU A 225 4.22 9.72 32.15
CA GLU A 225 4.04 8.56 33.02
C GLU A 225 3.26 7.41 32.35
N TRP A 226 2.40 7.69 31.37
CA TRP A 226 1.64 6.65 30.66
C TRP A 226 2.56 5.63 29.96
N HIS A 227 3.75 6.05 29.53
CA HIS A 227 4.68 5.18 28.80
C HIS A 227 6.12 5.22 29.32
N ARG A 228 6.38 5.88 30.46
CA ARG A 228 7.74 6.10 31.00
C ARG A 228 8.50 4.79 31.22
N ASP A 229 7.79 3.74 31.60
CA ASP A 229 8.38 2.43 31.93
C ASP A 229 8.43 1.46 30.74
N HIS A 230 8.07 1.92 29.53
CA HIS A 230 8.03 1.10 28.31
C HIS A 230 9.24 1.34 27.40
N VAL A 231 10.41 1.55 27.99
CA VAL A 231 11.69 1.81 27.31
C VAL A 231 12.04 0.69 26.30
N GLU A 232 11.56 -0.54 26.51
CA GLU A 232 11.73 -1.68 25.59
C GLU A 232 10.97 -1.54 24.25
N ARG A 233 10.20 -0.48 24.04
CA ARG A 233 9.38 -0.23 22.85
C ARG A 233 9.97 0.87 21.97
N GLU A 234 11.27 0.73 21.70
CA GLU A 234 12.02 1.64 20.83
C GLU A 234 11.26 1.86 19.51
N GLY A 235 10.99 3.14 19.21
CA GLY A 235 10.40 3.57 17.94
C GLY A 235 8.89 3.85 17.93
N TRP A 236 8.12 3.52 18.98
CA TRP A 236 6.70 3.92 19.04
C TRP A 236 6.60 5.45 19.15
N HIS A 237 5.66 6.04 18.41
CA HIS A 237 5.40 7.49 18.48
C HIS A 237 4.13 7.76 19.26
N TRP A 238 4.20 8.69 20.21
CA TRP A 238 3.11 9.00 21.12
C TRP A 238 2.50 10.36 20.77
N ALA A 239 1.19 10.38 20.58
CA ALA A 239 0.46 11.55 20.11
C ALA A 239 -0.82 11.75 20.93
N ILE A 240 -1.35 12.98 20.89
CA ILE A 240 -2.61 13.34 21.52
C ILE A 240 -3.47 14.12 20.55
N SER A 241 -4.78 13.86 20.62
CA SER A 241 -5.79 14.62 19.93
C SER A 241 -7.00 14.83 20.82
N ASN A 242 -7.58 16.03 20.82
CA ASN A 242 -8.77 16.35 21.61
C ASN A 242 -9.93 15.38 21.35
N LYS A 243 -10.05 14.86 20.12
CA LYS A 243 -11.08 13.90 19.72
C LYS A 243 -10.57 12.45 19.62
N GLY A 244 -9.29 12.20 19.87
CA GLY A 244 -8.66 10.89 19.67
C GLY A 244 -8.53 10.44 18.21
N PHE A 245 -8.84 11.31 17.24
CA PHE A 245 -8.63 11.07 15.82
C PHE A 245 -7.35 11.74 15.33
N THR A 246 -6.77 11.20 14.26
CA THR A 246 -5.68 11.83 13.52
C THR A 246 -6.11 13.20 12.97
N ASN A 247 -5.15 14.04 12.62
CA ASN A 247 -5.34 15.34 11.97
C ASN A 247 -4.15 15.61 11.03
N GLU A 248 -4.17 16.72 10.30
CA GLU A 248 -3.10 17.07 9.35
C GLU A 248 -1.71 17.10 9.99
N HIS A 249 -1.59 17.60 11.22
CA HIS A 249 -0.34 17.66 11.96
C HIS A 249 0.14 16.27 12.38
N LEU A 250 -0.75 15.43 12.92
CA LEU A 250 -0.43 14.07 13.33
C LEU A 250 -0.07 13.18 12.14
N ALA A 251 -0.71 13.36 10.99
CA ALA A 251 -0.34 12.66 9.77
C ALA A 251 1.10 13.00 9.34
N MET A 252 1.47 14.28 9.41
CA MET A 252 2.84 14.74 9.14
C MET A 252 3.85 14.20 10.16
N GLU A 253 3.51 14.20 11.44
CA GLU A 253 4.36 13.60 12.48
C GLU A 253 4.58 12.12 12.24
N TRP A 254 3.52 11.37 11.92
CA TRP A 254 3.61 9.94 11.64
C TRP A 254 4.54 9.67 10.46
N LEU A 255 4.40 10.47 9.40
CA LEU A 255 5.24 10.35 8.22
C LEU A 255 6.73 10.57 8.55
N LYS A 256 7.04 11.62 9.33
CA LYS A 256 8.41 12.03 9.69
C LYS A 256 9.06 11.19 10.77
N HIS A 257 8.28 10.64 11.71
CA HIS A 257 8.81 9.97 12.89
C HIS A 257 8.62 8.45 12.86
N CYS A 258 7.60 7.95 12.16
CA CYS A 258 7.34 6.51 12.07
C CYS A 258 7.75 5.95 10.70
N PHE A 259 7.19 6.48 9.62
CA PHE A 259 7.26 5.83 8.30
C PHE A 259 8.59 6.07 7.58
N ASP A 260 8.92 7.33 7.28
CA ASP A 260 10.10 7.67 6.48
C ASP A 260 11.41 7.20 7.12
N PRO A 261 11.73 7.47 8.40
CA PRO A 261 13.00 7.05 9.00
C PRO A 261 13.13 5.53 9.07
N TYR A 262 12.06 4.82 9.42
CA TYR A 262 12.07 3.36 9.52
C TYR A 262 12.28 2.71 8.14
N THR A 263 11.50 3.12 7.15
CA THR A 263 11.57 2.55 5.81
C THR A 263 12.87 2.92 5.08
N ALA A 264 13.41 4.12 5.33
CA ALA A 264 14.73 4.52 4.80
C ALA A 264 15.87 3.67 5.39
N THR A 265 15.80 3.35 6.68
CA THR A 265 16.83 2.55 7.39
C THR A 265 16.83 1.11 6.88
N ILE A 266 15.66 0.50 6.75
CA ILE A 266 15.50 -0.90 6.34
C ILE A 266 15.82 -1.13 4.86
N ALA A 267 15.70 -0.09 4.04
CA ALA A 267 16.16 -0.10 2.66
C ALA A 267 17.69 -0.37 2.58
N GLY A 268 18.49 0.09 3.55
CA GLY A 268 19.94 -0.02 3.52
C GLY A 268 20.62 0.88 2.46
N PRO A 269 21.97 0.91 2.40
CA PRO A 269 22.72 1.93 1.64
C PRO A 269 22.49 1.92 0.12
N LYS A 270 22.20 0.75 -0.47
CA LYS A 270 21.92 0.60 -1.91
C LYS A 270 20.47 0.95 -2.28
N LEU A 271 19.55 0.90 -1.32
CA LEU A 271 18.11 1.11 -1.50
C LEU A 271 17.64 2.43 -0.86
N SER A 272 18.51 3.17 -0.17
CA SER A 272 18.27 4.54 0.34
C SER A 272 17.84 5.53 -0.77
N ARG A 273 17.97 5.15 -2.05
CA ARG A 273 17.47 5.89 -3.21
C ARG A 273 16.23 5.29 -3.89
N SER A 274 15.70 4.17 -3.43
CA SER A 274 14.55 3.52 -4.06
C SER A 274 13.24 4.22 -3.73
N THR A 275 12.38 4.35 -4.74
CA THR A 275 11.03 4.87 -4.57
C THR A 275 10.21 3.92 -3.70
N ARG A 276 9.49 4.46 -2.71
CA ARG A 276 8.56 3.73 -1.86
C ARG A 276 7.12 4.05 -2.29
N LEU A 277 6.24 3.06 -2.25
CA LEU A 277 4.81 3.26 -2.48
C LEU A 277 4.09 3.16 -1.14
N LEU A 278 3.29 4.18 -0.81
CA LEU A 278 2.43 4.19 0.36
C LEU A 278 0.97 4.20 -0.09
N ILE A 279 0.27 3.13 0.27
CA ILE A 279 -1.17 2.93 0.06
C ILE A 279 -1.89 3.33 1.33
N LEU A 280 -2.85 4.25 1.22
CA LEU A 280 -3.60 4.80 2.35
C LEU A 280 -5.02 5.18 1.93
N ASP A 281 -5.90 5.45 2.88
CA ASP A 281 -7.28 5.80 2.58
C ASP A 281 -7.43 7.27 2.11
N GLY A 282 -8.36 7.53 1.20
CA GLY A 282 -8.58 8.88 0.65
C GLY A 282 -9.28 9.84 1.61
N HIS A 283 -9.32 9.56 2.93
CA HIS A 283 -10.06 10.40 3.87
C HIS A 283 -9.29 11.72 4.09
N GLY A 284 -9.60 12.70 3.23
CA GLY A 284 -8.79 13.90 3.01
C GLY A 284 -8.71 14.93 4.14
N SER A 285 -8.80 14.53 5.41
CA SER A 285 -8.41 15.34 6.58
C SER A 285 -6.92 15.21 6.94
N HIS A 286 -6.15 14.38 6.23
CA HIS A 286 -4.75 14.07 6.61
C HIS A 286 -3.70 14.46 5.57
N ILE A 287 -4.10 14.79 4.35
CA ILE A 287 -3.18 14.94 3.21
C ILE A 287 -3.17 16.39 2.76
N THR A 288 -2.23 17.14 3.32
CA THR A 288 -1.95 18.54 3.00
C THR A 288 -0.96 18.67 1.85
N THR A 289 -0.77 19.89 1.34
CA THR A 289 0.28 20.19 0.36
C THR A 289 1.66 19.85 0.92
N ASP A 290 1.90 20.13 2.20
CA ASP A 290 3.17 19.85 2.85
C ASP A 290 3.41 18.34 2.99
N PHE A 291 2.35 17.55 3.25
CA PHE A 291 2.44 16.09 3.27
C PHE A 291 2.85 15.54 1.90
N ILE A 292 2.23 16.05 0.82
CA ILE A 292 2.54 15.65 -0.55
C ILE A 292 3.96 16.08 -0.93
N ASP A 293 4.37 17.30 -0.59
CA ASP A 293 5.70 17.82 -0.90
C ASP A 293 6.79 17.04 -0.16
N TYR A 294 6.59 16.75 1.13
CA TYR A 294 7.49 15.90 1.89
C TYR A 294 7.62 14.52 1.25
N CYS A 295 6.50 13.87 0.92
CA CYS A 295 6.51 12.59 0.22
C CYS A 295 7.30 12.65 -1.09
N ARG A 296 7.12 13.71 -1.88
CA ARG A 296 7.85 13.92 -3.13
C ARG A 296 9.36 14.02 -2.90
N GLU A 297 9.78 14.83 -1.93
CA GLU A 297 11.19 15.00 -1.55
C GLU A 297 11.81 13.69 -1.05
N ALA A 298 11.05 12.93 -0.25
CA ALA A 298 11.44 11.63 0.29
C ALA A 298 11.31 10.47 -0.73
N ARG A 299 10.91 10.72 -1.99
CA ARG A 299 10.63 9.68 -3.01
C ARG A 299 9.61 8.64 -2.55
N ILE A 300 8.57 9.10 -1.87
CA ILE A 300 7.39 8.34 -1.48
C ILE A 300 6.27 8.69 -2.47
N VAL A 301 5.84 7.68 -3.24
CA VAL A 301 4.67 7.77 -4.11
C VAL A 301 3.46 7.41 -3.28
N LEU A 302 2.45 8.28 -3.28
CA LEU A 302 1.17 8.03 -2.63
C LEU A 302 0.23 7.35 -3.63
N LEU A 303 -0.57 6.42 -3.13
CA LEU A 303 -1.70 5.85 -3.85
C LEU A 303 -2.90 5.75 -2.92
N CYS A 304 -3.96 6.49 -3.22
CA CYS A 304 -5.17 6.43 -2.40
C CYS A 304 -6.10 5.31 -2.84
N LEU A 305 -6.71 4.64 -1.86
CA LEU A 305 -7.76 3.69 -2.12
C LEU A 305 -9.00 4.37 -2.73
N PRO A 306 -9.73 3.68 -3.64
CA PRO A 306 -11.03 4.13 -4.07
C PRO A 306 -11.98 4.35 -2.87
N PRO A 307 -12.94 5.27 -2.99
CA PRO A 307 -13.95 5.45 -1.96
C PRO A 307 -14.70 4.14 -1.66
N HIS A 308 -14.97 3.88 -0.37
CA HIS A 308 -15.72 2.71 0.09
C HIS A 308 -15.07 1.34 -0.25
N SER A 309 -13.80 1.28 -0.64
CA SER A 309 -13.14 0.02 -0.98
C SER A 309 -12.29 -0.59 0.14
N THR A 310 -12.22 0.07 1.29
CA THR A 310 -11.35 -0.33 2.42
C THR A 310 -11.51 -1.82 2.77
N HIS A 311 -12.75 -2.28 2.94
CA HIS A 311 -13.07 -3.67 3.31
C HIS A 311 -12.59 -4.77 2.34
N PHE A 312 -12.12 -4.43 1.13
CA PHE A 312 -11.59 -5.42 0.17
C PHE A 312 -10.26 -5.03 -0.50
N LEU A 313 -9.85 -3.75 -0.49
CA LEU A 313 -8.55 -3.30 -1.04
C LEU A 313 -7.52 -2.93 0.01
N GLN A 314 -7.89 -2.78 1.29
CA GLN A 314 -6.97 -2.38 2.36
C GLN A 314 -6.39 -3.62 3.07
N PRO A 315 -5.10 -3.98 2.86
CA PRO A 315 -4.49 -5.15 3.53
C PRO A 315 -4.70 -5.20 5.04
N LEU A 316 -4.60 -4.05 5.72
CA LEU A 316 -4.79 -3.93 7.16
C LEU A 316 -6.21 -4.33 7.59
N ASP A 317 -7.26 -3.86 6.91
CA ASP A 317 -8.64 -4.24 7.24
C ASP A 317 -9.02 -5.64 6.79
N VAL A 318 -8.61 -6.04 5.59
CA VAL A 318 -8.99 -7.34 5.00
C VAL A 318 -8.50 -8.51 5.84
N GLY A 319 -7.34 -8.36 6.48
CA GLY A 319 -6.75 -9.41 7.32
C GLY A 319 -6.47 -8.94 8.75
N LEU A 320 -5.53 -8.00 8.88
CA LEU A 320 -4.76 -7.81 10.12
C LEU A 320 -5.59 -7.28 11.30
N PHE A 321 -6.41 -6.26 11.06
CA PHE A 321 -7.13 -5.54 12.11
C PHE A 321 -8.18 -6.37 12.83
N SER A 322 -8.76 -7.37 12.16
CA SER A 322 -9.65 -8.34 12.79
C SER A 322 -8.90 -9.22 13.82
N HIS A 323 -7.71 -9.69 13.46
CA HIS A 323 -6.82 -10.44 14.35
C HIS A 323 -6.32 -9.58 15.49
N TYR A 324 -6.01 -8.30 15.23
CA TYR A 324 -5.54 -7.36 16.23
C TYR A 324 -6.61 -7.05 17.29
N SER A 325 -7.85 -6.76 16.87
CA SER A 325 -8.98 -6.60 17.79
C SER A 325 -9.22 -7.85 18.64
N ARG A 326 -9.17 -9.04 18.03
CA ARG A 326 -9.35 -10.29 18.76
C ARG A 326 -8.24 -10.50 19.79
N ALA A 327 -6.98 -10.34 19.39
CA ALA A 327 -5.84 -10.52 20.28
C ALA A 327 -5.89 -9.55 21.46
N TYR A 328 -6.31 -8.29 21.24
CA TYR A 328 -6.50 -7.32 22.29
C TYR A 328 -7.61 -7.73 23.27
N GLY A 329 -8.78 -8.11 22.76
CA GLY A 329 -9.87 -8.61 23.60
C GLY A 329 -9.46 -9.85 24.42
N ASP A 330 -8.67 -10.75 23.85
CA ASP A 330 -8.15 -11.92 24.57
C ASP A 330 -7.12 -11.52 25.67
N THR A 331 -6.28 -10.49 25.42
CA THR A 331 -5.35 -9.97 26.45
C THR A 331 -6.08 -9.30 27.61
N VAL A 332 -7.14 -8.53 27.32
CA VAL A 332 -8.00 -7.90 28.32
C VAL A 332 -8.70 -8.96 29.16
N ASN A 333 -9.33 -9.96 28.52
CA ASN A 333 -9.99 -11.05 29.24
C ASN A 333 -9.01 -11.78 30.18
N SER A 334 -7.80 -12.08 29.69
CA SER A 334 -6.76 -12.72 30.50
C SER A 334 -6.32 -11.86 31.69
N PHE A 335 -6.36 -10.53 31.57
CA PHE A 335 -6.06 -9.62 32.67
C PHE A 335 -7.17 -9.66 33.73
N CYS A 336 -8.43 -9.61 33.31
CA CYS A 336 -9.59 -9.71 34.20
C CYS A 336 -9.67 -11.08 34.90
N GLU A 337 -9.39 -12.17 34.19
CA GLU A 337 -9.36 -13.54 34.74
C GLU A 337 -8.32 -13.71 35.85
N ARG A 338 -7.22 -12.93 35.82
CA ARG A 338 -6.21 -12.88 36.87
C ARG A 338 -6.57 -11.97 38.05
N GLY A 339 -7.81 -11.44 38.08
CA GLY A 339 -8.29 -10.54 39.13
C GLY A 339 -7.95 -9.06 38.91
N GLY A 340 -7.44 -8.69 37.73
CA GLY A 340 -7.21 -7.30 37.38
C GLY A 340 -8.52 -6.52 37.20
N THR A 341 -8.57 -5.27 37.67
CA THR A 341 -9.74 -4.38 37.52
C THR A 341 -9.28 -2.96 37.18
N GLY A 342 -10.12 -2.18 36.49
CA GLY A 342 -9.87 -0.78 36.18
C GLY A 342 -8.67 -0.58 35.24
N ILE A 343 -8.83 -0.91 33.96
CA ILE A 343 -7.76 -0.80 32.96
C ILE A 343 -7.55 0.68 32.61
N GLY A 344 -6.39 1.22 32.99
CA GLY A 344 -5.98 2.57 32.64
C GLY A 344 -5.23 2.64 31.31
N LYS A 345 -4.80 3.86 30.94
CA LYS A 345 -3.97 4.07 29.73
C LYS A 345 -2.62 3.33 29.78
N ARG A 346 -2.03 3.18 30.96
CA ARG A 346 -0.79 2.42 31.16
C ARG A 346 -1.00 0.92 30.92
N ASP A 347 -2.03 0.34 31.55
CA ASP A 347 -2.39 -1.07 31.35
C ASP A 347 -2.79 -1.34 29.88
N PHE A 348 -3.52 -0.42 29.27
CA PHE A 348 -3.86 -0.49 27.84
C PHE A 348 -2.62 -0.67 26.97
N ILE A 349 -1.57 0.11 27.23
CA ILE A 349 -0.33 0.08 26.46
C ILE A 349 0.32 -1.32 26.58
N ASP A 350 0.35 -1.94 27.76
CA ASP A 350 0.86 -3.30 27.95
C ASP A 350 0.03 -4.36 27.21
N LEU A 351 -1.29 -4.27 27.32
CA LEU A 351 -2.21 -5.22 26.70
C LEU A 351 -2.16 -5.13 25.18
N ILE A 352 -2.19 -3.91 24.62
CA ILE A 352 -2.18 -3.71 23.17
C ILE A 352 -0.83 -4.11 22.55
N SER A 353 0.29 -3.91 23.24
CA SER A 353 1.60 -4.36 22.75
C SER A 353 1.66 -5.88 22.63
N ASN A 354 1.19 -6.60 23.66
CA ASN A 354 1.10 -8.06 23.63
C ASN A 354 0.15 -8.54 22.53
N ALA A 355 -0.98 -7.85 22.33
CA ALA A 355 -1.91 -8.14 21.26
C ALA A 355 -1.30 -7.91 19.88
N ARG A 356 -0.53 -6.83 19.71
CA ARG A 356 0.16 -6.47 18.47
C ARG A 356 1.16 -7.54 18.07
N GLN A 357 1.99 -8.01 19.00
CA GLN A 357 2.94 -9.09 18.74
C GLN A 357 2.24 -10.39 18.30
N LYS A 358 1.10 -10.72 18.90
CA LYS A 358 0.30 -11.90 18.53
C LYS A 358 -0.42 -11.76 17.18
N ALA A 359 -0.80 -10.53 16.81
CA ALA A 359 -1.57 -10.27 15.61
C ALA A 359 -0.70 -10.02 14.37
N PHE A 360 0.49 -9.43 14.52
CA PHE A 360 1.39 -9.03 13.44
C PHE A 360 2.35 -10.18 13.08
N THR A 361 1.78 -11.27 12.58
CA THR A 361 2.52 -12.44 12.10
C THR A 361 2.69 -12.40 10.58
N ASP A 362 3.70 -13.09 10.05
CA ASP A 362 3.85 -13.29 8.60
C ASP A 362 2.55 -13.78 7.95
N LYS A 363 1.85 -14.72 8.59
CA LYS A 363 0.63 -15.31 8.06
C LYS A 363 -0.49 -14.29 7.92
N THR A 364 -0.68 -13.42 8.92
CA THR A 364 -1.76 -12.43 8.92
C THR A 364 -1.45 -11.27 7.98
N ILE A 365 -0.20 -10.82 7.92
CA ILE A 365 0.24 -9.78 6.97
C ILE A 365 0.10 -10.26 5.52
N ILE A 366 0.68 -11.41 5.18
CA ILE A 366 0.55 -12.00 3.83
C ILE A 366 -0.93 -12.28 3.51
N GLY A 367 -1.69 -12.75 4.50
CA GLY A 367 -3.13 -12.99 4.36
C GLY A 367 -3.89 -11.73 3.95
N GLY A 368 -3.59 -10.58 4.57
CA GLY A 368 -4.18 -9.29 4.22
C GLY A 368 -3.84 -8.86 2.78
N TRP A 369 -2.55 -8.88 2.42
CA TRP A 369 -2.09 -8.52 1.07
C TRP A 369 -2.61 -9.44 -0.03
N LYS A 370 -2.67 -10.75 0.24
CA LYS A 370 -3.25 -11.74 -0.66
C LYS A 370 -4.76 -11.57 -0.73
N GLY A 371 -5.40 -11.20 0.38
CA GLY A 371 -6.84 -10.94 0.45
C GLY A 371 -7.25 -9.76 -0.41
N SER A 372 -6.43 -8.70 -0.43
CA SER A 372 -6.66 -7.50 -1.23
C SER A 372 -6.23 -7.60 -2.69
N GLY A 373 -5.76 -8.76 -3.15
CA GLY A 373 -5.35 -8.98 -4.54
C GLY A 373 -4.10 -8.21 -4.97
N LEU A 374 -3.34 -7.65 -4.02
CA LEU A 374 -2.18 -6.81 -4.29
C LEU A 374 -0.88 -7.61 -4.35
N PHE A 375 -0.65 -8.50 -3.39
CA PHE A 375 0.54 -9.35 -3.34
C PHE A 375 0.20 -10.78 -2.87
N PRO A 376 0.42 -11.81 -3.71
CA PRO A 376 0.70 -11.72 -5.15
C PRO A 376 -0.37 -10.90 -5.89
N PHE A 377 0.01 -10.26 -7.00
CA PHE A 377 -0.90 -9.42 -7.77
C PHE A 377 -1.95 -10.31 -8.46
N ASP A 378 -3.18 -10.25 -7.93
CA ASP A 378 -4.34 -11.02 -8.38
C ASP A 378 -5.62 -10.18 -8.19
N PRO A 379 -5.90 -9.23 -9.09
CA PRO A 379 -7.09 -8.40 -9.03
C PRO A 379 -8.39 -9.21 -9.11
N LEU A 380 -8.38 -10.34 -9.83
CA LEU A 380 -9.57 -11.17 -10.04
C LEU A 380 -10.10 -11.72 -8.73
N LYS A 381 -9.23 -12.08 -7.79
CA LYS A 381 -9.64 -12.54 -6.47
C LYS A 381 -10.54 -11.54 -5.74
N VAL A 382 -10.27 -10.25 -5.87
CA VAL A 382 -11.11 -9.19 -5.29
C VAL A 382 -12.35 -8.98 -6.14
N LEU A 383 -12.19 -8.85 -7.46
CA LEU A 383 -13.30 -8.55 -8.37
C LEU A 383 -14.38 -9.63 -8.34
N GLU A 384 -14.01 -10.90 -8.27
CA GLU A 384 -14.94 -12.04 -8.14
C GLU A 384 -15.76 -12.02 -6.85
N SER A 385 -15.28 -11.33 -5.81
CA SER A 385 -16.01 -11.16 -4.56
C SER A 385 -17.00 -9.99 -4.58
N LEU A 386 -16.91 -9.10 -5.57
CA LEU A 386 -17.79 -7.94 -5.69
C LEU A 386 -19.15 -8.33 -6.27
N PRO A 387 -20.25 -7.79 -5.73
CA PRO A 387 -21.58 -8.06 -6.25
C PRO A 387 -21.69 -7.52 -7.69
N ASN A 388 -22.35 -8.29 -8.56
CA ASN A 388 -22.58 -7.97 -9.98
C ASN A 388 -21.34 -8.02 -10.90
N PHE A 389 -20.20 -8.51 -10.42
CA PHE A 389 -19.05 -8.75 -11.29
C PHE A 389 -19.27 -9.95 -12.21
N THR A 390 -19.17 -9.73 -13.51
CA THR A 390 -19.14 -10.79 -14.53
C THR A 390 -17.95 -10.57 -15.43
N LYS A 391 -16.99 -11.52 -15.45
CA LYS A 391 -15.78 -11.43 -16.30
C LYS A 391 -16.08 -11.04 -17.74
N ALA A 392 -17.15 -11.62 -18.32
CA ALA A 392 -17.58 -11.36 -19.70
C ALA A 392 -17.89 -9.88 -19.98
N ASN A 393 -18.40 -9.15 -18.99
CA ASN A 393 -18.78 -7.74 -19.14
C ASN A 393 -17.57 -6.79 -19.07
N HIS A 394 -16.44 -7.26 -18.52
CA HIS A 394 -15.28 -6.43 -18.24
C HIS A 394 -14.01 -6.94 -18.93
N ILE A 395 -14.12 -7.81 -19.94
CA ILE A 395 -12.98 -8.42 -20.65
C ILE A 395 -12.02 -7.33 -21.16
N GLN A 396 -12.53 -6.24 -21.71
CA GLN A 396 -11.69 -5.20 -22.28
C GLN A 396 -10.88 -4.44 -21.21
N SER A 397 -11.51 -4.09 -20.08
CA SER A 397 -10.83 -3.42 -18.96
C SER A 397 -9.85 -4.36 -18.26
N LEU A 398 -10.17 -5.66 -18.17
CA LEU A 398 -9.28 -6.70 -17.62
C LEU A 398 -8.10 -7.02 -18.53
N LYS A 399 -8.27 -6.95 -19.85
CA LYS A 399 -7.15 -7.09 -20.80
C LYS A 399 -6.08 -6.05 -20.56
N VAL A 400 -6.44 -4.80 -20.27
CA VAL A 400 -5.47 -3.76 -19.90
C VAL A 400 -4.63 -4.18 -18.71
N ILE A 401 -5.22 -4.81 -17.68
CA ILE A 401 -4.46 -5.34 -16.54
C ILE A 401 -3.53 -6.48 -17.00
N ILE A 402 -4.04 -7.44 -17.77
CA ILE A 402 -3.30 -8.63 -18.21
C ILE A 402 -2.15 -8.27 -19.15
N ASP A 403 -2.40 -7.45 -20.17
CA ASP A 403 -1.40 -6.97 -21.12
C ASP A 403 -0.29 -6.16 -20.42
N ASN A 404 -0.64 -5.40 -19.36
CA ASN A 404 0.35 -4.71 -18.55
C ASN A 404 1.22 -5.69 -17.72
N VAL A 405 0.66 -6.82 -17.28
CA VAL A 405 1.36 -7.88 -16.53
C VAL A 405 2.33 -8.67 -17.41
N GLU A 406 1.99 -8.89 -18.69
CA GLU A 406 2.79 -9.67 -19.64
C GLU A 406 4.01 -8.92 -20.21
N ASP A 407 4.09 -7.62 -20.00
CA ASP A 407 5.05 -6.73 -20.68
C ASP A 407 6.48 -6.75 -20.10
N ASN A 408 6.85 -7.70 -19.23
CA ASN A 408 8.24 -7.99 -18.81
C ASN A 408 8.35 -9.34 -18.09
N VAL A 409 7.89 -10.42 -18.72
CA VAL A 409 8.40 -11.75 -18.41
C VAL A 409 8.95 -12.30 -19.73
N PRO A 410 10.28 -12.34 -19.96
CA PRO A 410 10.77 -13.30 -20.96
C PRO A 410 10.28 -14.65 -20.48
N ASP A 411 9.41 -15.31 -21.26
CA ASP A 411 8.79 -16.61 -20.98
C ASP A 411 9.60 -17.39 -19.95
N ALA A 412 9.30 -17.16 -18.68
CA ALA A 412 9.81 -17.98 -17.61
C ALA A 412 8.78 -19.11 -17.60
N PRO A 413 9.09 -20.28 -18.19
CA PRO A 413 8.13 -21.36 -18.24
C PRO A 413 7.65 -21.56 -16.82
N THR A 414 6.32 -21.50 -16.64
CA THR A 414 5.64 -21.75 -15.38
C THR A 414 6.42 -22.82 -14.63
N ALA A 415 7.07 -22.47 -13.52
CA ALA A 415 8.02 -23.35 -12.87
C ALA A 415 7.26 -24.57 -12.33
N GLN A 416 7.09 -25.58 -13.17
CA GLN A 416 6.60 -26.87 -12.78
C GLN A 416 7.67 -27.47 -11.89
N THR A 417 7.29 -27.77 -10.64
CA THR A 417 8.19 -28.46 -9.73
C THR A 417 8.57 -29.79 -10.37
N PRO A 418 9.85 -30.07 -10.62
CA PRO A 418 10.26 -31.29 -11.30
C PRO A 418 9.79 -32.51 -10.51
N ALA A 419 9.02 -33.40 -11.15
CA ALA A 419 8.44 -34.56 -10.48
C ALA A 419 9.43 -35.72 -10.28
N ASN A 420 10.59 -35.67 -10.95
CA ASN A 420 11.60 -36.73 -10.91
C ASN A 420 13.01 -36.17 -11.22
N PRO A 421 14.08 -36.95 -10.95
CA PRO A 421 15.45 -36.51 -11.20
C PRO A 421 15.76 -36.15 -12.66
N ALA A 422 15.08 -36.77 -13.64
CA ALA A 422 15.30 -36.51 -15.07
C ALA A 422 14.73 -35.14 -15.48
N ALA A 423 13.52 -34.81 -15.02
CA ALA A 423 12.89 -33.51 -15.21
C ALA A 423 13.69 -32.39 -14.53
N LEU A 424 14.28 -32.67 -13.36
CA LEU A 424 15.13 -31.72 -12.66
C LEU A 424 16.41 -31.40 -13.46
N ARG A 425 17.03 -32.43 -14.06
CA ARG A 425 18.22 -32.24 -14.91
C ARG A 425 17.91 -31.43 -16.16
N GLN A 426 16.83 -31.75 -16.86
CA GLN A 426 16.39 -30.97 -18.03
C GLN A 426 16.14 -29.49 -17.69
N PHE A 427 15.52 -29.22 -16.53
CA PHE A 427 15.30 -27.86 -16.06
C PHE A 427 16.62 -27.12 -15.77
N VAL A 428 17.59 -27.78 -15.14
CA VAL A 428 18.90 -27.21 -14.83
C VAL A 428 19.73 -26.98 -16.08
N ASP A 429 19.70 -27.91 -17.04
CA ASP A 429 20.42 -27.82 -18.30
C ASP A 429 19.91 -26.66 -19.17
N ALA A 430 18.61 -26.32 -19.08
CA ALA A 430 18.03 -25.16 -19.75
C ALA A 430 18.49 -23.82 -19.16
N ILE A 431 18.85 -23.77 -17.86
CA ILE A 431 19.23 -22.54 -17.15
C ILE A 431 20.76 -22.33 -17.16
N CYS A 432 21.52 -23.42 -17.17
CA CYS A 432 22.99 -23.44 -17.15
C CYS A 432 23.71 -22.52 -18.16
N PRO A 433 23.22 -22.27 -19.39
CA PRO A 433 23.89 -21.39 -20.35
C PRO A 433 23.94 -19.92 -19.93
N HIS A 434 23.07 -19.50 -18.99
CA HIS A 434 22.88 -18.10 -18.61
C HIS A 434 23.50 -17.73 -17.25
N LEU A 435 24.25 -18.65 -16.62
CA LEU A 435 24.80 -18.49 -15.27
C LEU A 435 26.33 -18.35 -15.26
N ASP A 436 26.85 -17.54 -14.34
CA ASP A 436 28.28 -17.44 -14.09
C ASP A 436 28.85 -18.70 -13.39
N SER A 437 30.17 -18.88 -13.45
CA SER A 437 30.85 -20.08 -12.92
C SER A 437 30.60 -20.34 -11.42
N PRO A 438 30.57 -19.31 -10.54
CA PRO A 438 30.23 -19.50 -9.12
C PRO A 438 28.78 -19.94 -8.88
N LEU A 439 27.80 -19.37 -9.60
CA LEU A 439 26.39 -19.76 -9.48
C LEU A 439 26.15 -21.16 -10.03
N LYS A 440 26.80 -21.53 -11.14
CA LYS A 440 26.73 -22.88 -11.71
C LYS A 440 27.14 -23.95 -10.70
N ARG A 441 28.27 -23.75 -9.98
CA ARG A 441 28.73 -24.69 -8.94
C ARG A 441 27.77 -24.82 -7.75
N LYS A 442 27.11 -23.72 -7.36
CA LYS A 442 26.09 -23.76 -6.29
C LYS A 442 24.84 -24.50 -6.76
N LEU A 443 24.41 -24.23 -7.99
CA LEU A 443 23.26 -24.90 -8.61
C LEU A 443 23.52 -26.41 -8.73
N ASP A 444 24.69 -26.84 -9.20
CA ASP A 444 25.06 -28.26 -9.29
C ASP A 444 24.97 -28.99 -7.94
N LYS A 445 25.38 -28.32 -6.84
CA LYS A 445 25.27 -28.88 -5.48
C LYS A 445 23.82 -29.07 -5.07
N VAL A 446 22.97 -28.08 -5.34
CA VAL A 446 21.53 -28.14 -5.02
C VAL A 446 20.85 -29.22 -5.86
N THR A 447 21.16 -29.30 -7.16
CA THR A 447 20.64 -30.32 -8.08
C THR A 447 21.00 -31.73 -7.65
N LYS A 448 22.24 -31.93 -7.17
CA LYS A 448 22.70 -33.22 -6.64
C LYS A 448 21.97 -33.60 -5.35
N ALA A 449 21.79 -32.65 -4.43
CA ALA A 449 21.03 -32.87 -3.20
C ALA A 449 19.57 -33.23 -3.48
N ALA A 450 18.91 -32.48 -4.37
CA ALA A 450 17.54 -32.75 -4.79
C ALA A 450 17.39 -34.09 -5.51
N SER A 451 18.33 -34.46 -6.39
CA SER A 451 18.34 -35.78 -7.04
C SER A 451 18.42 -36.92 -6.02
N ASN A 452 19.26 -36.79 -4.98
CA ASN A 452 19.38 -37.78 -3.92
C ASN A 452 18.07 -37.92 -3.12
N LEU A 453 17.41 -36.80 -2.81
CA LEU A 453 16.11 -36.78 -2.13
C LEU A 453 15.02 -37.49 -2.94
N PHE A 454 14.94 -37.22 -4.25
CA PHE A 454 14.00 -37.91 -5.13
C PHE A 454 14.24 -39.43 -5.13
N THR A 455 15.50 -39.87 -5.22
CA THR A 455 15.84 -41.30 -5.16
C THR A 455 15.44 -41.93 -3.82
N GLN A 456 15.68 -41.24 -2.71
CA GLN A 456 15.27 -41.73 -1.38
C GLN A 456 13.75 -41.86 -1.26
N ILE A 457 12.99 -40.89 -1.78
CA ILE A 457 11.52 -40.92 -1.80
C ILE A 457 11.03 -42.13 -2.61
N THR A 458 11.58 -42.35 -3.81
CA THR A 458 11.21 -43.51 -4.64
C THR A 458 11.51 -44.84 -3.94
N ILE A 459 12.66 -44.96 -3.26
CA ILE A 459 13.01 -46.15 -2.48
C ILE A 459 12.02 -46.37 -1.33
N LEU A 460 11.67 -45.30 -0.60
CA LEU A 460 10.70 -45.35 0.49
C LEU A 460 9.32 -45.79 0.01
N GLU A 461 8.85 -45.26 -1.12
CA GLU A 461 7.57 -45.65 -1.72
C GLU A 461 7.57 -47.12 -2.17
N ALA A 462 8.65 -47.59 -2.81
CA ALA A 462 8.78 -48.99 -3.20
C ALA A 462 8.80 -49.92 -1.98
N THR A 463 9.52 -49.53 -0.93
CA THR A 463 9.60 -50.29 0.33
C THR A 463 8.23 -50.35 1.02
N ASN A 464 7.53 -49.22 1.12
CA ASN A 464 6.18 -49.17 1.70
C ASN A 464 5.18 -50.02 0.91
N ASN A 465 5.25 -49.99 -0.42
CA ASN A 465 4.38 -50.81 -1.26
C ASN A 465 4.67 -52.31 -1.09
N SER A 466 5.95 -52.71 -0.96
CA SER A 466 6.33 -54.09 -0.65
C SER A 466 5.80 -54.52 0.72
N LEU A 467 6.00 -53.69 1.75
CA LEU A 467 5.49 -53.96 3.10
C LEU A 467 3.97 -54.09 3.13
N LEU A 468 3.25 -53.25 2.38
CA LEU A 468 1.79 -53.34 2.25
C LEU A 468 1.35 -54.63 1.54
N GLN A 469 2.09 -55.10 0.54
CA GLN A 469 1.83 -56.38 -0.11
C GLN A 469 2.12 -57.57 0.82
N ASP A 470 3.20 -57.51 1.60
CA ASP A 470 3.54 -58.54 2.58
C ASP A 470 2.55 -58.57 3.75
N MET A 471 2.04 -57.43 4.20
CA MET A 471 0.91 -57.33 5.13
C MET A 471 -0.36 -57.96 4.55
N LYS A 472 -0.68 -57.69 3.28
CA LYS A 472 -1.84 -58.31 2.62
C LYS A 472 -1.67 -59.82 2.48
N ARG A 473 -0.48 -60.32 2.17
CA ARG A 473 -0.17 -61.76 2.11
C ARG A 473 -0.24 -62.43 3.47
N SER A 474 0.30 -61.81 4.53
CA SER A 474 0.25 -62.34 5.89
C SER A 474 -1.18 -62.40 6.48
N VAL A 475 -2.08 -61.50 6.06
CA VAL A 475 -3.52 -61.59 6.37
C VAL A 475 -4.20 -62.79 5.68
N VAL A 476 -3.71 -63.20 4.51
CA VAL A 476 -4.25 -64.36 3.75
C VAL A 476 -3.71 -65.70 4.29
N TYR A 477 -2.52 -65.75 4.90
CA TYR A 477 -1.95 -66.96 5.52
C TYR A 477 -2.36 -67.21 6.98
N ALA A 478 -3.23 -66.38 7.57
CA ALA A 478 -3.82 -66.65 8.87
C ALA A 478 -4.83 -67.81 8.76
N SER A 479 -4.32 -69.05 8.89
CA SER A 479 -5.11 -70.28 8.90
C SER A 479 -6.26 -70.23 9.92
N PRO A 480 -7.40 -70.90 9.65
CA PRO A 480 -8.55 -70.99 10.57
C PRO A 480 -8.20 -71.52 11.98
N ALA A 481 -7.04 -72.18 12.15
CA ALA A 481 -6.59 -72.71 13.43
C ALA A 481 -6.26 -71.64 14.48
N ALA A 482 -5.93 -70.41 14.08
CA ALA A 482 -5.59 -69.34 15.02
C ALA A 482 -6.83 -68.67 15.66
N LYS A 483 -8.02 -68.82 15.06
CA LYS A 483 -9.28 -68.24 15.59
C LYS A 483 -9.87 -69.03 16.77
N ALA A 484 -9.48 -70.29 16.97
CA ALA A 484 -10.02 -71.12 18.05
C ALA A 484 -9.35 -70.89 19.42
N ASN A 485 -8.12 -70.36 19.47
CA ASN A 485 -7.36 -70.23 20.72
C ASN A 485 -7.46 -68.85 21.42
N CYS A 486 -8.09 -67.84 20.81
CA CYS A 486 -8.21 -66.51 21.41
C CYS A 486 -9.40 -66.34 22.38
N ARG A 487 -10.25 -67.35 22.60
CA ARG A 487 -11.36 -67.26 23.57
C ARG A 487 -11.00 -67.66 25.01
N LYS A 488 -9.76 -68.06 25.32
CA LYS A 488 -9.41 -68.60 26.65
C LYS A 488 -8.25 -67.99 27.42
N ARG A 489 -7.65 -66.86 27.00
CA ARG A 489 -6.66 -66.16 27.84
C ARG A 489 -6.89 -64.65 27.87
N ALA A 490 -7.76 -64.24 28.78
CA ALA A 490 -7.73 -62.91 29.37
C ALA A 490 -6.50 -62.83 30.30
N CYS A 491 -5.42 -62.20 29.84
CA CYS A 491 -4.36 -61.56 30.62
C CYS A 491 -3.29 -61.04 29.66
N TRP A 492 -3.30 -59.74 29.39
CA TRP A 492 -2.14 -59.05 28.83
C TRP A 492 -1.39 -58.37 29.99
N PRO A 493 -0.12 -58.71 30.26
CA PRO A 493 0.74 -57.88 31.09
C PRO A 493 1.28 -56.70 30.28
N THR A 494 1.34 -55.57 30.96
CA THR A 494 1.99 -54.29 30.67
C THR A 494 3.46 -54.41 30.25
N LEU A 495 3.76 -54.76 28.99
CA LEU A 495 5.11 -54.61 28.43
C LEU A 495 5.10 -54.47 26.89
N SER A 496 4.99 -53.24 26.36
CA SER A 496 5.67 -52.85 25.11
C SER A 496 5.63 -51.35 24.75
N CYS A 497 4.87 -50.49 25.43
CA CYS A 497 4.84 -49.06 25.08
C CYS A 497 6.16 -48.29 25.30
N LYS A 498 7.09 -48.80 26.15
CA LYS A 498 8.40 -48.15 26.35
C LYS A 498 9.39 -48.32 25.19
N ARG A 499 9.28 -49.39 24.37
CA ARG A 499 10.19 -49.58 23.22
C ARG A 499 9.78 -48.79 21.98
N LEU A 500 8.48 -48.53 21.80
CA LEU A 500 7.98 -47.65 20.74
C LEU A 500 8.24 -46.16 21.05
N SER A 501 8.20 -45.77 22.34
CA SER A 501 8.56 -44.41 22.78
C SER A 501 10.05 -44.08 22.60
N MET A 502 10.96 -45.05 22.79
CA MET A 502 12.40 -44.80 22.58
C MET A 502 12.81 -44.67 21.10
N LEU A 503 12.14 -45.39 20.19
CA LEU A 503 12.44 -45.31 18.74
C LEU A 503 11.90 -44.04 18.09
N LEU A 504 10.81 -43.47 18.62
CA LEU A 504 10.28 -42.18 18.15
C LEU A 504 11.10 -40.98 18.66
N ASN A 505 11.72 -41.09 19.84
CA ASN A 505 12.54 -40.00 20.39
C ASN A 505 13.97 -39.92 19.79
N SER A 506 14.53 -41.00 19.22
CA SER A 506 15.86 -40.92 18.60
C SER A 506 15.87 -40.28 17.21
N VAL A 507 14.71 -40.23 16.53
CA VAL A 507 14.59 -39.64 15.19
C VAL A 507 14.27 -38.14 15.24
N LEU A 508 13.72 -37.64 16.36
CA LEU A 508 13.37 -36.22 16.53
C LEU A 508 14.49 -35.34 17.14
N CYS A 509 15.62 -35.91 17.55
CA CYS A 509 16.74 -35.14 18.13
C CYS A 509 17.91 -34.85 17.16
N ASN A 510 17.80 -35.14 15.87
CA ASN A 510 18.87 -34.88 14.88
C ASN A 510 18.37 -34.12 13.63
N VAL A 511 17.52 -33.12 13.83
CA VAL A 511 17.22 -32.07 12.82
C VAL A 511 17.66 -30.72 13.35
#